data_AF-A0A9P4DT31-F1
#
_entry.id   AF-A0A9P4DT31-F1
#
_cell.length_a   1.000
_cell.length_b   1.000
_cell.length_c   1.000
_cell.angle_alpha   90.00
_cell.angle_beta   90.00
_cell.angle_gamma   90.00
#
_symmetry.space_group_name_H-M   'P 1'
#
loop_
_entity.id
_entity.type
_entity.pdbx_description
1 polymer ?
#
loop_
_entity_poly.entity_id
_entity_poly.type
_entity_poly.pdbx_seq_one_letter_code
_entity_poly.pdbx_strand_id
1 'polypeptide(L)'
;MKSAIKKIIYCIKKLLDFVFFLILILVNGKHKNVLRLSKCKKNKIAIIATGPSLKEDVHIILDEDYKKQTDFLMLNFSAFDSLFFKLRPRHYCLADPMYFHSSWRDEEVFRFFNLLNNQVEWPMTIYVPAQNLKQFVEFSRLVNSNIKVLGVNTIIYNGFEKFRSFFYRVGLSSPPPQTVTNLAIFVGINTGYQNIDLFGVDHTFLSALMVNEKNQLCQMYSHSYDEGEVEYKVVTRTDNNKIWKVGEYIIACGNMFLSHDLLENYAKSIDCRIINNTKCSMIDSYERKK
;
A
#
# COMPACT_ATOMS: atom_id res chain seq x y z
N MET A 1 3.59 43.12 8.31
CA MET A 1 2.60 42.98 7.21
C MET A 1 2.80 41.73 6.34
N LYS A 2 3.94 41.52 5.65
CA LYS A 2 4.13 40.37 4.73
C LYS A 2 3.90 38.98 5.38
N SER A 3 4.30 38.80 6.64
CA SER A 3 4.09 37.54 7.39
C SER A 3 2.62 37.28 7.74
N ALA A 4 1.86 38.33 8.11
CA ALA A 4 0.44 38.21 8.40
C ALA A 4 -0.36 37.84 7.13
N ILE A 5 -0.04 38.46 6.00
CA ILE A 5 -0.66 38.14 4.70
C ILE A 5 -0.38 36.68 4.31
N LYS A 6 0.85 36.19 4.45
CA LYS A 6 1.19 34.77 4.19
C LYS A 6 0.38 33.81 5.08
N LYS A 7 0.22 34.13 6.37
CA LYS A 7 -0.60 33.33 7.30
C LYS A 7 -2.08 33.33 6.90
N ILE A 8 -2.63 34.48 6.51
CA ILE A 8 -4.01 34.59 6.05
C ILE A 8 -4.22 33.76 4.78
N ILE A 9 -3.35 33.88 3.78
CA ILE A 9 -3.41 33.09 2.54
C ILE A 9 -3.36 31.59 2.86
N TYR A 10 -2.45 31.17 3.75
CA TYR A 10 -2.37 29.78 4.19
C TYR A 10 -3.66 29.30 4.84
N CYS A 11 -4.24 30.10 5.76
CA CYS A 11 -5.50 29.75 6.42
C CYS A 11 -6.67 29.64 5.43
N ILE A 12 -6.77 30.56 4.48
CA ILE A 12 -7.80 30.52 3.42
C ILE A 12 -7.64 29.26 2.58
N LYS A 13 -6.42 28.96 2.12
CA LYS A 13 -6.14 27.74 1.36
C LYS A 13 -6.53 26.49 2.14
N LYS A 14 -6.12 26.38 3.40
CA LYS A 14 -6.46 25.23 4.25
C LYS A 14 -7.95 25.10 4.53
N LEU A 15 -8.67 26.22 4.64
CA LEU A 15 -10.13 26.22 4.77
C LEU A 15 -10.78 25.69 3.48
N LEU A 16 -10.34 26.16 2.31
CA LEU A 16 -10.84 25.67 1.02
C LEU A 16 -10.55 24.18 0.83
N ASP A 17 -9.33 23.73 1.11
CA ASP A 17 -8.94 22.31 1.07
C ASP A 17 -9.82 21.47 2.01
N PHE A 18 -10.12 22.00 3.21
CA PHE A 18 -10.96 21.32 4.18
C PHE A 18 -12.42 21.23 3.74
N VAL A 19 -13.01 22.33 3.25
CA VAL A 19 -14.38 22.35 2.72
C VAL A 19 -14.50 21.40 1.52
N PHE A 20 -13.54 21.45 0.60
CA PHE A 20 -13.51 20.54 -0.54
C PHE A 20 -13.43 19.07 -0.11
N PHE A 21 -12.58 18.76 0.88
CA PHE A 21 -12.52 17.41 1.46
C PHE A 21 -13.85 16.95 2.06
N LEU A 22 -14.57 17.82 2.78
CA LEU A 22 -15.90 17.49 3.32
C LEU A 22 -16.91 17.18 2.21
N ILE A 23 -16.87 17.93 1.10
CA ILE A 23 -17.70 17.65 -0.09
C ILE A 23 -17.33 16.27 -0.66
N LEU A 24 -16.04 15.94 -0.79
CA LEU A 24 -15.60 14.63 -1.28
C LEU A 24 -16.09 13.48 -0.39
N ILE A 25 -16.07 13.62 0.93
CA ILE A 25 -16.65 12.61 1.83
C ILE A 25 -18.15 12.44 1.60
N LEU A 26 -18.89 13.53 1.44
CA LEU A 26 -20.34 13.46 1.26
C LEU A 26 -20.74 12.74 -0.02
N VAL A 27 -19.96 12.92 -1.10
CA VAL A 27 -20.21 12.32 -2.41
C VAL A 27 -19.65 10.90 -2.50
N ASN A 28 -18.41 10.68 -2.06
CA ASN A 28 -17.62 9.47 -2.33
C ASN A 28 -17.18 8.69 -1.08
N GLY A 29 -17.46 9.19 0.13
CA GLY A 29 -16.92 8.63 1.38
C GLY A 29 -17.85 7.69 2.15
N LYS A 30 -19.12 7.58 1.74
CA LYS A 30 -20.14 6.79 2.45
C LYS A 30 -20.12 5.32 2.04
N HIS A 31 -19.09 4.59 2.49
CA HIS A 31 -19.02 3.15 2.33
C HIS A 31 -19.30 2.45 3.67
N LYS A 32 -20.18 1.43 3.66
CA LYS A 32 -20.55 0.68 4.88
C LYS A 32 -19.44 -0.24 5.37
N ASN A 33 -18.75 -0.90 4.44
CA ASN A 33 -17.73 -1.91 4.73
C ASN A 33 -16.33 -1.34 4.53
N VAL A 34 -15.95 -0.37 5.37
CA VAL A 34 -14.61 0.24 5.34
C VAL A 34 -13.83 0.00 6.61
N LEU A 35 -12.52 -0.11 6.43
CA LEU A 35 -11.56 -0.18 7.50
C LEU A 35 -11.58 1.10 8.35
N ARG A 36 -11.78 0.92 9.64
CA ARG A 36 -11.64 1.93 10.69
C ARG A 36 -10.62 1.44 11.69
N LEU A 37 -10.07 2.35 12.50
CA LEU A 37 -9.18 1.97 13.58
C LEU A 37 -9.89 0.98 14.51
N SER A 38 -9.32 -0.21 14.58
CA SER A 38 -9.78 -1.30 15.44
C SER A 38 -9.13 -1.24 16.81
N LYS A 39 -9.63 -2.06 17.75
CA LYS A 39 -9.02 -2.19 19.08
C LYS A 39 -7.58 -2.68 18.97
N CYS A 40 -6.73 -2.23 19.90
CA CYS A 40 -5.33 -2.63 19.95
C CYS A 40 -5.17 -4.16 20.00
N LYS A 41 -4.23 -4.65 19.20
CA LYS A 41 -3.82 -6.05 19.14
C LYS A 41 -2.51 -6.24 19.86
N LYS A 42 -2.39 -7.35 20.59
CA LYS A 42 -1.18 -7.72 21.33
C LYS A 42 -0.07 -8.24 20.42
N ASN A 43 -0.43 -8.95 19.35
CA ASN A 43 0.53 -9.49 18.40
C ASN A 43 1.18 -8.36 17.60
N LYS A 44 2.35 -8.65 17.04
CA LYS A 44 2.98 -7.86 15.98
C LYS A 44 2.33 -8.17 14.63
N ILE A 45 2.48 -7.28 13.65
CA ILE A 45 2.26 -7.61 12.25
C ILE A 45 3.54 -7.41 11.42
N ALA A 46 3.85 -8.36 10.54
CA ALA A 46 4.87 -8.20 9.51
C ALA A 46 4.22 -7.95 8.15
N ILE A 47 4.62 -6.86 7.49
CA ILE A 47 4.22 -6.53 6.13
C ILE A 47 5.31 -7.01 5.20
N ILE A 48 4.97 -8.00 4.38
CA ILE A 48 5.87 -8.65 3.43
C ILE A 48 5.57 -8.08 2.04
N ALA A 49 6.39 -7.11 1.61
CA ALA A 49 6.36 -6.57 0.26
C ALA A 49 7.21 -7.43 -0.69
N THR A 50 7.34 -7.02 -1.95
CA THR A 50 7.84 -7.86 -3.04
C THR A 50 9.21 -7.44 -3.57
N GLY A 51 9.94 -6.63 -2.82
CA GLY A 51 11.29 -6.18 -3.18
C GLY A 51 12.29 -7.35 -3.20
N PRO A 52 13.28 -7.32 -4.11
CA PRO A 52 14.28 -8.39 -4.25
C PRO A 52 15.00 -8.75 -2.96
N SER A 53 15.28 -7.75 -2.11
CA SER A 53 16.00 -7.95 -0.87
C SER A 53 15.25 -8.82 0.15
N LEU A 54 13.94 -9.07 -0.03
CA LEU A 54 13.17 -9.98 0.81
C LEU A 54 13.85 -11.34 0.99
N LYS A 55 14.53 -11.84 -0.06
CA LYS A 55 15.25 -13.13 -0.04
C LYS A 55 16.27 -13.20 1.11
N GLU A 56 16.86 -12.09 1.48
CA GLU A 56 17.83 -12.01 2.58
C GLU A 56 17.17 -12.19 3.95
N ASP A 57 15.91 -11.81 4.10
CA ASP A 57 15.19 -11.79 5.37
C ASP A 57 14.26 -13.00 5.58
N VAL A 58 14.08 -13.87 4.58
CA VAL A 58 13.17 -15.04 4.65
C VAL A 58 13.44 -15.92 5.87
N HIS A 59 14.70 -16.09 6.25
CA HIS A 59 15.10 -16.91 7.41
C HIS A 59 14.58 -16.33 8.74
N ILE A 60 14.51 -14.99 8.87
CA ILE A 60 13.94 -14.32 10.04
C ILE A 60 12.42 -14.48 10.05
N ILE A 61 11.81 -14.31 8.88
CA ILE A 61 10.35 -14.35 8.72
C ILE A 61 9.79 -15.76 8.95
N LEU A 62 10.56 -16.80 8.61
CA LEU A 62 10.18 -18.20 8.79
C LEU A 62 10.56 -18.79 10.16
N ASP A 63 11.26 -18.03 11.01
CA ASP A 63 11.57 -18.45 12.37
C ASP A 63 10.27 -18.74 13.16
N GLU A 64 10.24 -19.88 13.86
CA GLU A 64 9.02 -20.36 14.50
C GLU A 64 8.61 -19.49 15.70
N ASP A 65 9.56 -18.91 16.42
CA ASP A 65 9.26 -18.03 17.55
C ASP A 65 8.78 -16.66 17.06
N TYR A 66 9.35 -16.17 15.95
CA TYR A 66 8.84 -14.99 15.27
C TYR A 66 7.40 -15.17 14.79
N LYS A 67 7.10 -16.29 14.11
CA LYS A 67 5.77 -16.61 13.58
C LYS A 67 4.71 -16.73 14.66
N LYS A 68 5.02 -17.31 15.82
CA LYS A 68 4.06 -17.45 16.94
C LYS A 68 3.55 -16.11 17.48
N GLN A 69 4.34 -15.04 17.32
CA GLN A 69 4.03 -13.72 17.89
C GLN A 69 3.59 -12.70 16.83
N THR A 70 3.56 -13.10 15.56
CA THR A 70 3.43 -12.20 14.42
C THR A 70 2.33 -12.67 13.48
N ASP A 71 1.36 -11.78 13.20
CA ASP A 71 0.45 -11.95 12.07
C ASP A 71 1.12 -11.41 10.79
N PHE A 72 0.71 -11.89 9.61
CA PHE A 72 1.31 -11.48 8.33
C PHE A 72 0.32 -10.74 7.43
N LEU A 73 0.84 -9.74 6.72
CA LEU A 73 0.19 -9.03 5.63
C LEU A 73 1.02 -9.14 4.36
N MET A 74 0.39 -9.59 3.28
CA MET A 74 1.02 -9.74 1.96
C MET A 74 0.28 -8.91 0.91
N LEU A 75 0.88 -8.68 -0.26
CA LEU A 75 0.33 -7.77 -1.28
C LEU A 75 0.64 -8.17 -2.71
N ASN A 76 -0.09 -7.59 -3.67
CA ASN A 76 0.08 -7.84 -5.11
C ASN A 76 0.06 -9.34 -5.47
N PHE A 77 1.01 -9.81 -6.26
CA PHE A 77 1.13 -11.20 -6.69
C PHE A 77 1.95 -12.09 -5.75
N SER A 78 2.24 -11.62 -4.53
CA SER A 78 3.01 -12.41 -3.56
C SER A 78 2.36 -13.75 -3.18
N ALA A 79 1.08 -13.97 -3.49
CA ALA A 79 0.43 -15.28 -3.39
C ALA A 79 0.98 -16.36 -4.34
N PHE A 80 1.72 -15.99 -5.39
CA PHE A 80 2.45 -16.94 -6.23
C PHE A 80 3.75 -17.43 -5.57
N ASP A 81 4.25 -16.75 -4.54
CA ASP A 81 5.43 -17.18 -3.80
C ASP A 81 5.09 -18.27 -2.77
N SER A 82 5.95 -19.29 -2.63
CA SER A 82 5.80 -20.35 -1.61
C SER A 82 5.67 -19.82 -0.18
N LEU A 83 6.22 -18.63 0.10
CA LEU A 83 6.14 -17.96 1.39
C LEU A 83 4.68 -17.67 1.79
N PHE A 84 3.80 -17.40 0.83
CA PHE A 84 2.37 -17.18 1.08
C PHE A 84 1.72 -18.34 1.84
N PHE A 85 1.95 -19.58 1.40
CA PHE A 85 1.39 -20.77 2.01
C PHE A 85 2.06 -21.14 3.34
N LYS A 86 3.33 -20.77 3.52
CA LYS A 86 4.07 -20.97 4.78
C LYS A 86 3.62 -19.99 5.87
N LEU A 87 3.32 -18.74 5.49
CA LEU A 87 2.95 -17.67 6.42
C LEU A 87 1.46 -17.59 6.70
N ARG A 88 0.61 -18.04 5.76
CA ARG A 88 -0.85 -18.00 5.88
C ARG A 88 -1.35 -16.61 6.32
N PRO A 89 -1.10 -15.56 5.54
CA PRO A 89 -1.35 -14.18 5.96
C PRO A 89 -2.83 -13.95 6.29
N ARG A 90 -3.06 -13.18 7.36
CA ARG A 90 -4.42 -12.80 7.79
C ARG A 90 -4.94 -11.59 7.02
N HIS A 91 -4.03 -10.82 6.43
CA HIS A 91 -4.32 -9.58 5.72
C HIS A 91 -3.68 -9.61 4.34
N TYR A 92 -4.36 -9.08 3.34
CA TYR A 92 -3.85 -9.00 1.98
C TYR A 92 -4.26 -7.68 1.32
N CYS A 93 -3.36 -6.99 0.63
CA CYS A 93 -3.68 -5.70 -0.01
C CYS A 93 -3.57 -5.75 -1.53
N LEU A 94 -4.57 -5.18 -2.20
CA LEU A 94 -4.62 -5.01 -3.66
C LEU A 94 -5.09 -3.58 -3.95
N ALA A 95 -4.31 -2.82 -4.72
CA ALA A 95 -4.65 -1.43 -5.06
C ALA A 95 -4.45 -1.07 -6.54
N ASP A 96 -3.76 -1.90 -7.32
CA ASP A 96 -3.52 -1.60 -8.72
C ASP A 96 -4.81 -1.74 -9.55
N PRO A 97 -5.01 -0.87 -10.57
CA PRO A 97 -6.20 -0.89 -11.43
C PRO A 97 -6.51 -2.26 -12.06
N MET A 98 -5.46 -3.06 -12.34
CA MET A 98 -5.57 -4.40 -12.95
C MET A 98 -6.42 -5.38 -12.14
N TYR A 99 -6.62 -5.15 -10.84
CA TYR A 99 -7.46 -6.01 -9.99
C TYR A 99 -8.95 -5.64 -10.02
N PHE A 100 -9.33 -4.56 -10.71
CA PHE A 100 -10.69 -4.02 -10.69
C PHE A 100 -11.37 -3.98 -12.06
N HIS A 101 -10.59 -4.11 -13.14
CA HIS A 101 -11.08 -4.15 -14.52
C HIS A 101 -10.07 -4.84 -15.43
N SER A 102 -10.53 -5.22 -16.62
CA SER A 102 -9.67 -5.83 -17.63
C SER A 102 -8.49 -4.95 -18.01
N SER A 103 -7.37 -5.60 -18.28
CA SER A 103 -6.08 -5.04 -18.64
C SER A 103 -5.28 -6.05 -19.47
N TRP A 104 -4.07 -5.67 -19.88
CA TRP A 104 -3.15 -6.59 -20.56
C TRP A 104 -2.60 -7.70 -19.65
N ARG A 105 -2.89 -7.69 -18.34
CA ARG A 105 -2.47 -8.71 -17.36
C ARG A 105 -3.60 -9.64 -16.91
N ASP A 106 -4.71 -9.68 -17.63
CA ASP A 106 -5.91 -10.44 -17.22
C ASP A 106 -5.61 -11.91 -16.92
N GLU A 107 -4.80 -12.59 -17.74
CA GLU A 107 -4.44 -13.99 -17.51
C GLU A 107 -3.80 -14.20 -16.13
N GLU A 108 -2.84 -13.35 -15.77
CA GLU A 108 -2.14 -13.43 -14.50
C GLU A 108 -3.05 -13.07 -13.33
N VAL A 109 -3.89 -12.04 -13.49
CA VAL A 109 -4.88 -11.62 -12.48
C VAL A 109 -5.93 -12.70 -12.24
N PHE A 110 -6.47 -13.34 -13.28
CA PHE A 110 -7.44 -14.43 -13.11
C PHE A 110 -6.80 -15.70 -12.57
N ARG A 111 -5.53 -15.99 -12.92
CA ARG A 111 -4.77 -17.06 -12.26
C ARG A 111 -4.61 -16.79 -10.76
N PHE A 112 -4.33 -15.54 -10.39
CA PHE A 112 -4.25 -15.11 -9.00
C PHE A 112 -5.59 -15.27 -8.27
N PHE A 113 -6.70 -14.80 -8.83
CA PHE A 113 -8.02 -14.99 -8.23
C PHE A 113 -8.43 -16.46 -8.12
N ASN A 114 -8.08 -17.29 -9.11
CA ASN A 114 -8.30 -18.72 -9.06
C ASN A 114 -7.50 -19.39 -7.92
N LEU A 115 -6.25 -18.99 -7.70
CA LEU A 115 -5.45 -19.45 -6.56
C LEU A 115 -6.12 -19.06 -5.24
N LEU A 116 -6.53 -17.79 -5.09
CA LEU A 116 -7.23 -17.33 -3.88
C LEU A 116 -8.51 -18.11 -3.60
N ASN A 117 -9.29 -18.43 -4.65
CA ASN A 117 -10.53 -19.17 -4.49
C ASN A 117 -10.33 -20.62 -4.05
N ASN A 118 -9.30 -21.29 -4.58
CA ASN A 118 -9.18 -22.74 -4.46
C ASN A 118 -8.12 -23.21 -3.46
N GLN A 119 -7.17 -22.36 -3.07
CA GLN A 119 -6.01 -22.77 -2.27
C GLN A 119 -5.88 -22.05 -0.92
N VAL A 120 -6.67 -20.99 -0.68
CA VAL A 120 -6.67 -20.30 0.62
C VAL A 120 -7.65 -20.99 1.57
N GLU A 121 -7.09 -21.71 2.53
CA GLU A 121 -7.84 -22.51 3.50
C GLU A 121 -7.89 -21.87 4.90
N TRP A 122 -7.30 -20.69 5.08
CA TRP A 122 -7.25 -19.98 6.36
C TRP A 122 -8.00 -18.65 6.30
N PRO A 123 -8.49 -18.13 7.43
CA PRO A 123 -9.16 -16.83 7.48
C PRO A 123 -8.23 -15.69 7.02
N MET A 124 -8.62 -15.00 5.96
CA MET A 124 -7.87 -13.89 5.38
C MET A 124 -8.81 -12.73 5.02
N THR A 125 -8.35 -11.49 5.23
CA THR A 125 -9.07 -10.28 4.77
C THR A 125 -8.29 -9.61 3.65
N ILE A 126 -8.94 -9.43 2.50
CA ILE A 126 -8.43 -8.65 1.39
C ILE A 126 -8.90 -7.20 1.54
N TYR A 127 -7.96 -6.27 1.42
CA TYR A 127 -8.17 -4.84 1.48
C TYR A 127 -8.00 -4.23 0.10
N VAL A 128 -9.01 -3.48 -0.34
CA VAL A 128 -9.03 -2.77 -1.62
C VAL A 128 -9.47 -1.32 -1.44
N PRO A 129 -9.14 -0.38 -2.35
CA PRO A 129 -9.74 0.94 -2.35
C PRO A 129 -11.27 0.85 -2.31
N ALA A 130 -11.91 1.54 -1.37
CA ALA A 130 -13.35 1.45 -1.15
C ALA A 130 -14.16 1.88 -2.38
N GLN A 131 -13.60 2.82 -3.15
CA GLN A 131 -14.13 3.32 -4.42
C GLN A 131 -14.19 2.23 -5.50
N ASN A 132 -13.35 1.21 -5.41
CA ASN A 132 -13.28 0.08 -6.32
C ASN A 132 -13.87 -1.22 -5.74
N LEU A 133 -14.43 -1.18 -4.53
CA LEU A 133 -14.86 -2.38 -3.80
C LEU A 133 -15.93 -3.17 -4.58
N LYS A 134 -16.90 -2.49 -5.18
CA LYS A 134 -17.95 -3.14 -5.97
C LYS A 134 -17.37 -3.80 -7.22
N GLN A 135 -16.55 -3.06 -7.96
CA GLN A 135 -15.89 -3.55 -9.17
C GLN A 135 -14.98 -4.73 -8.86
N PHE A 136 -14.24 -4.68 -7.73
CA PHE A 136 -13.42 -5.79 -7.27
C PHE A 136 -14.24 -7.06 -7.06
N VAL A 137 -15.36 -6.98 -6.34
CA VAL A 137 -16.20 -8.16 -6.05
C VAL A 137 -16.74 -8.77 -7.34
N GLU A 138 -17.21 -7.94 -8.27
CA GLU A 138 -17.74 -8.39 -9.57
C GLU A 138 -16.64 -8.99 -10.46
N PHE A 139 -15.49 -8.33 -10.54
CA PHE A 139 -14.38 -8.71 -11.42
C PHE A 139 -13.64 -9.95 -10.91
N SER A 140 -13.38 -10.01 -9.61
CA SER A 140 -12.62 -11.11 -9.00
C SER A 140 -13.39 -12.42 -8.90
N ARG A 141 -14.73 -12.36 -8.85
CA ARG A 141 -15.61 -13.53 -8.66
C ARG A 141 -15.17 -14.40 -7.47
N LEU A 142 -14.67 -13.78 -6.41
CA LEU A 142 -14.24 -14.48 -5.21
C LEU A 142 -15.47 -15.03 -4.48
N VAL A 143 -15.50 -16.35 -4.29
CA VAL A 143 -16.56 -17.08 -3.59
C VAL A 143 -16.04 -17.86 -2.37
N ASN A 144 -14.73 -17.85 -2.13
CA ASN A 144 -14.10 -18.53 -1.00
C ASN A 144 -14.55 -17.95 0.34
N SER A 145 -15.21 -18.78 1.17
CA SER A 145 -15.76 -18.39 2.48
C SER A 145 -14.70 -18.05 3.53
N ASN A 146 -13.44 -18.45 3.34
CA ASN A 146 -12.33 -18.08 4.22
C ASN A 146 -11.86 -16.64 3.98
N ILE A 147 -12.23 -16.04 2.84
CA ILE A 147 -11.79 -14.72 2.44
C ILE A 147 -12.90 -13.70 2.68
N LYS A 148 -12.55 -12.63 3.41
CA LYS A 148 -13.39 -11.44 3.54
C LYS A 148 -12.80 -10.31 2.71
N VAL A 149 -13.66 -9.42 2.19
CA VAL A 149 -13.20 -8.23 1.47
C VAL A 149 -13.65 -6.99 2.23
N LEU A 150 -12.72 -6.07 2.48
CA LEU A 150 -12.99 -4.79 3.14
C LEU A 150 -12.42 -3.62 2.33
N GLY A 151 -13.18 -2.54 2.24
CA GLY A 151 -12.71 -1.31 1.59
C GLY A 151 -11.78 -0.51 2.49
N VAL A 152 -10.86 0.23 1.89
CA VAL A 152 -10.10 1.31 2.54
C VAL A 152 -10.42 2.60 1.81
N ASN A 153 -10.91 3.61 2.53
CA ASN A 153 -11.28 4.87 1.90
C ASN A 153 -10.01 5.66 1.52
N THR A 154 -9.75 5.80 0.22
CA THR A 154 -8.55 6.46 -0.31
C THR A 154 -8.75 7.94 -0.66
N ILE A 155 -9.83 8.58 -0.15
CA ILE A 155 -9.99 10.03 -0.27
C ILE A 155 -8.85 10.73 0.48
N ILE A 156 -8.16 11.65 -0.20
CA ILE A 156 -6.99 12.34 0.35
C ILE A 156 -7.40 13.52 1.22
N TYR A 157 -6.86 13.57 2.44
CA TYR A 157 -7.05 14.68 3.36
C TYR A 157 -5.97 15.77 3.17
N ASN A 158 -6.38 16.99 2.82
CA ASN A 158 -5.48 18.15 2.64
C ASN A 158 -5.76 19.33 3.58
N GLY A 159 -6.74 19.19 4.48
CA GLY A 159 -7.17 20.25 5.40
C GLY A 159 -6.18 20.53 6.56
N PHE A 160 -6.71 20.95 7.70
CA PHE A 160 -5.91 21.25 8.89
C PHE A 160 -5.30 19.99 9.52
N GLU A 161 -3.97 19.99 9.69
CA GLU A 161 -3.20 18.82 10.15
C GLU A 161 -3.75 18.17 11.44
N LYS A 162 -4.22 18.97 12.40
CA LYS A 162 -4.78 18.47 13.67
C LYS A 162 -5.98 17.51 13.51
N PHE A 163 -6.69 17.55 12.39
CA PHE A 163 -7.83 16.65 12.13
C PHE A 163 -7.45 15.45 11.25
N ARG A 164 -6.26 15.41 10.66
CA ARG A 164 -5.85 14.35 9.72
C ARG A 164 -5.99 12.97 10.35
N SER A 165 -5.37 12.75 11.51
CA SER A 165 -5.44 11.46 12.20
C SER A 165 -6.86 11.09 12.61
N PHE A 166 -7.74 12.06 12.90
CA PHE A 166 -9.14 11.76 13.18
C PHE A 166 -9.84 11.11 11.99
N PHE A 167 -9.73 11.69 10.78
CA PHE A 167 -10.37 11.15 9.58
C PHE A 167 -9.78 9.79 9.17
N TYR A 168 -8.50 9.57 9.41
CA TYR A 168 -7.86 8.25 9.24
C TYR A 168 -8.45 7.21 10.20
N ARG A 169 -8.63 7.54 11.49
CA ARG A 169 -9.20 6.62 12.48
C ARG A 169 -10.63 6.21 12.17
N VAL A 170 -11.46 7.15 11.74
CA VAL A 170 -12.88 6.87 11.44
C VAL A 170 -13.11 6.27 10.04
N GLY A 171 -12.04 6.04 9.27
CA GLY A 171 -12.12 5.41 7.94
C GLY A 171 -12.72 6.32 6.86
N LEU A 172 -12.58 7.64 7.00
CA LEU A 172 -13.08 8.62 6.02
C LEU A 172 -12.00 9.11 5.06
N SER A 173 -10.73 8.79 5.34
CA SER A 173 -9.60 9.09 4.48
C SER A 173 -8.42 8.18 4.79
N SER A 174 -7.40 8.22 3.93
CA SER A 174 -6.09 7.62 4.16
C SER A 174 -5.01 8.54 3.58
N PRO A 175 -3.73 8.32 3.93
CA PRO A 175 -2.62 8.83 3.12
C PRO A 175 -2.75 8.35 1.65
N PRO A 176 -2.20 9.08 0.67
CA PRO A 176 -2.20 8.66 -0.73
C PRO A 176 -1.52 7.30 -0.92
N PRO A 177 -2.24 6.26 -1.40
CA PRO A 177 -1.64 4.95 -1.61
C PRO A 177 -0.92 4.93 -2.97
N GLN A 178 0.24 5.58 -3.06
CA GLN A 178 1.04 5.63 -4.30
C GLN A 178 1.59 4.25 -4.68
N THR A 179 1.84 3.41 -3.68
CA THR A 179 2.13 1.98 -3.84
C THR A 179 1.21 1.16 -2.95
N VAL A 180 1.06 -0.12 -3.27
CA VAL A 180 0.31 -1.05 -2.43
C VAL A 180 0.95 -1.22 -1.05
N THR A 181 2.26 -0.98 -0.90
CA THR A 181 2.95 -0.90 0.39
C THR A 181 2.41 0.23 1.27
N ASN A 182 2.14 1.42 0.71
CA ASN A 182 1.56 2.52 1.49
C ASN A 182 0.17 2.12 2.05
N LEU A 183 -0.65 1.46 1.21
CA LEU A 183 -1.95 0.92 1.63
C LEU A 183 -1.78 -0.15 2.73
N ALA A 184 -0.86 -1.08 2.55
CA ALA A 184 -0.57 -2.16 3.49
C ALA A 184 -0.19 -1.63 4.88
N ILE A 185 0.67 -0.61 4.93
CA ILE A 185 1.08 0.02 6.20
C ILE A 185 -0.14 0.68 6.87
N PHE A 186 -0.96 1.41 6.12
CA PHE A 186 -2.19 1.99 6.65
C PHE A 186 -3.14 0.91 7.21
N VAL A 187 -3.26 -0.23 6.52
CA VAL A 187 -4.05 -1.37 6.96
C VAL A 187 -3.48 -1.97 8.26
N GLY A 188 -2.16 -2.15 8.35
CA GLY A 188 -1.49 -2.61 9.57
C GLY A 188 -1.81 -1.71 10.77
N ILE A 189 -1.73 -0.39 10.57
CA ILE A 189 -2.06 0.60 11.61
C ILE A 189 -3.55 0.51 11.99
N ASN A 190 -4.47 0.60 11.03
CA ASN A 190 -5.91 0.67 11.30
C ASN A 190 -6.53 -0.66 11.74
N THR A 191 -5.91 -1.79 11.48
CA THR A 191 -6.35 -3.08 12.06
C THR A 191 -5.97 -3.22 13.52
N GLY A 192 -5.26 -2.23 14.10
CA GLY A 192 -5.01 -2.08 15.53
C GLY A 192 -3.69 -2.68 16.01
N TYR A 193 -2.77 -3.06 15.10
CA TYR A 193 -1.44 -3.50 15.52
C TYR A 193 -0.61 -2.33 16.01
N GLN A 194 0.08 -2.50 17.14
CA GLN A 194 0.95 -1.46 17.72
C GLN A 194 2.41 -1.58 17.31
N ASN A 195 2.80 -2.72 16.74
CA ASN A 195 4.15 -2.98 16.25
C ASN A 195 4.06 -3.54 14.83
N ILE A 196 4.71 -2.87 13.89
CA ILE A 196 4.73 -3.22 12.46
C ILE A 196 6.17 -3.40 12.02
N ASP A 197 6.51 -4.57 11.50
CA ASP A 197 7.79 -4.84 10.84
C ASP A 197 7.60 -4.81 9.32
N LEU A 198 8.51 -4.15 8.59
CA LEU A 198 8.50 -4.10 7.13
C LEU A 198 9.65 -4.92 6.54
N PHE A 199 9.33 -5.77 5.56
CA PHE A 199 10.28 -6.59 4.80
C PHE A 199 10.04 -6.47 3.29
N GLY A 200 11.11 -6.52 2.50
CA GLY A 200 11.02 -6.38 1.03
C GLY A 200 10.51 -5.02 0.56
N VAL A 201 10.67 -3.96 1.37
CA VAL A 201 10.25 -2.59 1.04
C VAL A 201 11.42 -1.78 0.45
N ASP A 202 12.01 -2.28 -0.63
CA ASP A 202 13.25 -1.74 -1.21
C ASP A 202 13.06 -0.30 -1.71
N HIS A 203 11.99 -0.02 -2.46
CA HIS A 203 11.72 1.30 -3.04
C HIS A 203 12.91 1.93 -3.79
N THR A 204 13.79 1.09 -4.36
CA THR A 204 14.98 1.45 -5.15
C THR A 204 14.63 1.91 -6.58
N PHE A 205 13.41 2.41 -6.78
CA PHE A 205 12.87 2.74 -8.09
C PHE A 205 13.74 3.75 -8.86
N LEU A 206 14.28 4.75 -8.15
CA LEU A 206 15.07 5.84 -8.74
C LEU A 206 16.43 5.38 -9.25
N SER A 207 17.10 4.45 -8.56
CA SER A 207 18.39 3.91 -9.00
C SER A 207 18.28 2.99 -10.22
N ALA A 208 17.06 2.58 -10.57
CA ALA A 208 16.75 1.64 -11.63
C ALA A 208 16.18 2.29 -12.89
N LEU A 209 16.30 3.62 -13.06
CA LEU A 209 15.74 4.35 -14.21
C LEU A 209 16.78 4.62 -15.30
N MET A 210 16.33 4.54 -16.55
CA MET A 210 17.06 5.06 -17.71
C MET A 210 16.10 5.62 -18.77
N VAL A 211 16.64 6.31 -19.78
CA VAL A 211 15.92 6.65 -21.01
C VAL A 211 16.60 5.89 -22.16
N ASN A 212 15.81 5.13 -22.92
CA ASN A 212 16.34 4.37 -24.06
C ASN A 212 16.54 5.26 -25.30
N GLU A 213 17.16 4.71 -26.35
CA GLU A 213 17.40 5.39 -27.65
C GLU A 213 16.13 5.90 -28.34
N LYS A 214 14.94 5.41 -27.95
CA LYS A 214 13.64 5.88 -28.46
C LYS A 214 13.04 7.01 -27.61
N ASN A 215 13.80 7.58 -26.68
CA ASN A 215 13.36 8.61 -25.71
C ASN A 215 12.21 8.14 -24.80
N GLN A 216 12.22 6.87 -24.39
CA GLN A 216 11.22 6.28 -23.51
C GLN A 216 11.83 5.99 -22.14
N LEU A 217 11.09 6.35 -21.08
CA LEU A 217 11.45 5.96 -19.71
C LEU A 217 11.42 4.44 -19.61
N CYS A 218 12.53 3.87 -19.17
CA CYS A 218 12.65 2.45 -18.87
C CYS A 218 13.06 2.28 -17.40
N GLN A 219 12.61 1.17 -16.80
CA GLN A 219 12.97 0.78 -15.46
C GLN A 219 13.37 -0.68 -15.43
N MET A 220 14.41 -0.97 -14.66
CA MET A 220 14.78 -2.34 -14.33
C MET A 220 13.90 -2.80 -13.15
N TYR A 221 12.95 -3.71 -13.41
CA TYR A 221 12.10 -4.30 -12.38
C TYR A 221 12.65 -5.65 -11.98
N SER A 222 13.02 -5.80 -10.71
CA SER A 222 13.19 -7.11 -10.09
C SER A 222 12.21 -7.23 -8.93
N HIS A 223 11.43 -8.30 -8.91
CA HIS A 223 10.68 -8.74 -7.74
C HIS A 223 11.33 -9.99 -7.14
N SER A 224 11.04 -10.27 -5.87
CA SER A 224 11.57 -11.48 -5.22
C SER A 224 11.17 -12.79 -5.91
N TYR A 225 10.03 -12.80 -6.61
CA TYR A 225 9.46 -13.97 -7.28
C TYR A 225 9.75 -14.07 -8.79
N ASP A 226 10.52 -13.13 -9.37
CA ASP A 226 10.85 -13.18 -10.81
C ASP A 226 11.97 -14.20 -11.09
N GLU A 227 11.81 -15.02 -12.14
CA GLU A 227 12.83 -15.94 -12.68
C GLU A 227 13.45 -15.36 -13.97
N GLY A 228 14.79 -15.35 -14.09
CA GLY A 228 15.51 -14.92 -15.31
C GLY A 228 16.36 -13.65 -15.16
N GLU A 229 16.93 -13.17 -16.27
CA GLU A 229 17.71 -11.93 -16.30
C GLU A 229 16.80 -10.70 -16.16
N VAL A 230 17.27 -9.72 -15.39
CA VAL A 230 16.53 -8.49 -15.12
C VAL A 230 16.82 -7.49 -16.24
N GLU A 231 15.83 -7.24 -17.09
CA GLU A 231 15.94 -6.29 -18.20
C GLU A 231 15.22 -4.96 -17.92
N TYR A 232 15.71 -3.90 -18.57
CA TYR A 232 15.02 -2.61 -18.60
C TYR A 232 13.76 -2.71 -19.45
N LYS A 233 12.60 -2.45 -18.83
CA LYS A 233 11.30 -2.42 -19.50
C LYS A 233 10.77 -1.00 -19.58
N VAL A 234 10.09 -0.69 -20.68
CA VAL A 234 9.41 0.61 -20.84
C VAL A 234 8.35 0.75 -19.74
N VAL A 235 8.38 1.89 -19.05
CA VAL A 235 7.45 2.17 -17.95
C VAL A 235 6.13 2.70 -18.52
N THR A 236 5.15 1.82 -18.65
CA THR A 236 3.79 2.16 -19.12
C THR A 236 2.83 2.31 -17.95
N ARG A 237 1.92 3.27 -18.05
CA ARG A 237 0.81 3.44 -17.11
C ARG A 237 -0.20 2.30 -17.25
N THR A 238 -0.68 1.76 -16.13
CA THR A 238 -1.67 0.67 -16.12
C THR A 238 -3.09 1.12 -16.43
N ASP A 239 -3.39 2.41 -16.29
CA ASP A 239 -4.73 2.99 -16.52
C ASP A 239 -5.03 3.28 -17.99
N ASN A 240 -4.01 3.63 -18.79
CA ASN A 240 -4.18 4.10 -20.16
C ASN A 240 -3.08 3.67 -21.13
N ASN A 241 -2.15 2.81 -20.70
CA ASN A 241 -1.03 2.28 -21.49
C ASN A 241 -0.07 3.34 -22.06
N LYS A 242 -0.14 4.61 -21.64
CA LYS A 242 0.82 5.63 -22.07
C LYS A 242 2.15 5.44 -21.34
N ILE A 243 3.24 5.74 -22.04
CA ILE A 243 4.58 5.75 -21.46
C ILE A 243 4.69 6.92 -20.48
N TRP A 244 5.23 6.66 -19.29
CA TRP A 244 5.52 7.70 -18.32
C TRP A 244 6.60 8.66 -18.82
N LYS A 245 6.41 9.97 -18.61
CA LYS A 245 7.51 10.93 -18.71
C LYS A 245 8.35 10.86 -17.43
N VAL A 246 9.67 11.03 -17.56
CA VAL A 246 10.62 11.01 -16.44
C VAL A 246 10.19 11.94 -15.30
N GLY A 247 9.86 13.19 -15.62
CA GLY A 247 9.47 14.18 -14.60
C GLY A 247 8.19 13.79 -13.85
N GLU A 248 7.18 13.25 -14.55
CA GLU A 248 5.95 12.77 -13.92
C GLU A 248 6.21 11.58 -12.99
N TYR A 249 7.08 10.65 -13.42
CA TYR A 249 7.45 9.47 -12.64
C TYR A 249 8.22 9.84 -11.37
N ILE A 250 9.15 10.79 -11.46
CA ILE A 250 9.89 11.31 -10.30
C ILE A 250 8.94 11.98 -9.31
N ILE A 251 7.97 12.77 -9.79
CA ILE A 251 6.94 13.37 -8.93
C ILE A 251 6.11 12.28 -8.23
N ALA A 252 5.70 11.23 -8.94
CA ALA A 252 4.98 10.10 -8.35
C ALA A 252 5.82 9.40 -7.26
N CYS A 253 7.12 9.16 -7.51
CA CYS A 253 8.04 8.62 -6.51
C CYS A 253 8.19 9.55 -5.30
N GLY A 254 8.30 10.86 -5.51
CA GLY A 254 8.34 11.83 -4.41
C GLY A 254 7.07 11.81 -3.56
N ASN A 255 5.90 11.78 -4.20
CA ASN A 255 4.62 11.67 -3.50
C ASN A 255 4.49 10.36 -2.71
N MET A 256 5.09 9.27 -3.18
CA MET A 256 5.13 8.00 -2.47
C MET A 256 5.93 8.10 -1.18
N PHE A 257 7.14 8.67 -1.21
CA PHE A 257 7.96 8.87 0.00
C PHE A 257 7.26 9.82 0.99
N LEU A 258 6.67 10.92 0.51
CA LEU A 258 5.87 11.81 1.37
C LEU A 258 4.65 11.12 1.99
N SER A 259 4.09 10.09 1.34
CA SER A 259 3.03 9.27 1.93
C SER A 259 3.54 8.41 3.09
N HIS A 260 4.79 7.93 3.03
CA HIS A 260 5.42 7.25 4.16
C HIS A 260 5.58 8.17 5.39
N ASP A 261 5.90 9.45 5.19
CA ASP A 261 5.93 10.43 6.28
C ASP A 261 4.54 10.64 6.92
N LEU A 262 3.49 10.69 6.10
CA LEU A 262 2.12 10.77 6.60
C LEU A 262 1.73 9.54 7.40
N LEU A 263 2.18 8.35 6.98
CA LEU A 263 1.95 7.09 7.68
C LEU A 263 2.68 7.05 9.02
N GLU A 264 3.95 7.46 9.08
CA GLU A 264 4.72 7.53 10.31
C GLU A 264 4.10 8.51 11.32
N ASN A 265 3.75 9.71 10.86
CA ASN A 265 3.10 10.71 11.70
C ASN A 265 1.76 10.20 12.25
N TYR A 266 1.00 9.46 11.43
CA TYR A 266 -0.23 8.84 11.87
C TYR A 266 0.01 7.73 12.89
N ALA A 267 0.97 6.84 12.64
CA ALA A 267 1.35 5.75 13.54
C ALA A 267 1.73 6.30 14.93
N LYS A 268 2.60 7.32 14.98
CA LYS A 268 2.96 8.04 16.22
C LYS A 268 1.74 8.62 16.95
N SER A 269 0.77 9.16 16.21
CA SER A 269 -0.43 9.76 16.82
C SER A 269 -1.37 8.77 17.50
N ILE A 270 -1.13 7.46 17.36
CA ILE A 270 -1.91 6.38 17.98
C ILE A 270 -1.02 5.33 18.66
N ASP A 271 0.23 5.69 19.01
CA ASP A 271 1.19 4.83 19.69
C ASP A 271 1.48 3.51 18.95
N CYS A 272 1.54 3.57 17.62
CA CYS A 272 1.98 2.48 16.75
C CYS A 272 3.43 2.72 16.30
N ARG A 273 4.28 1.70 16.41
CA ARG A 273 5.68 1.73 15.99
C ARG A 273 5.88 0.94 14.69
N ILE A 274 6.61 1.53 13.75
CA ILE A 274 6.95 0.92 12.47
C ILE A 274 8.47 0.77 12.39
N ILE A 275 8.93 -0.45 12.11
CA ILE A 275 10.34 -0.78 11.95
C ILE A 275 10.58 -1.27 10.53
N ASN A 276 11.45 -0.58 9.81
CA ASN A 276 11.93 -1.01 8.52
C ASN A 276 13.13 -1.96 8.70
N ASN A 277 12.93 -3.25 8.40
CA ASN A 277 13.99 -4.28 8.45
C ASN A 277 14.69 -4.44 7.09
N THR A 278 14.22 -3.76 6.05
CA THR A 278 14.78 -3.87 4.70
C THR A 278 16.03 -3.00 4.57
N LYS A 279 17.21 -3.62 4.57
CA LYS A 279 18.51 -2.92 4.61
C LYS A 279 18.71 -1.93 3.47
N CYS A 280 18.44 -2.35 2.23
CA CYS A 280 18.64 -1.54 1.03
C CYS A 280 17.50 -0.54 0.78
N SER A 281 16.50 -0.49 1.67
CA SER A 281 15.31 0.35 1.47
C SER A 281 15.71 1.82 1.25
N MET A 282 15.02 2.52 0.35
CA MET A 282 15.14 3.97 0.22
C MET A 282 14.17 4.74 1.13
N ILE A 283 13.29 4.06 1.90
CA ILE A 283 12.35 4.73 2.81
C ILE A 283 13.10 5.22 4.05
N ASP A 284 13.09 6.52 4.30
CA ASP A 284 13.73 7.18 5.45
C ASP A 284 12.76 7.61 6.55
N SER A 285 11.44 7.44 6.34
CA SER A 285 10.41 7.84 7.32
C SER A 285 10.37 6.99 8.59
N TYR A 286 10.86 5.74 8.57
CA TYR A 286 10.70 4.77 9.65
C TYR A 286 12.03 4.43 10.34
N GLU A 287 11.95 4.01 11.61
CA GLU A 287 13.11 3.49 12.33
C GLU A 287 13.69 2.26 11.61
N ARG A 288 15.02 2.18 11.52
CA ARG A 288 15.72 0.99 11.00
C ARG A 288 16.28 0.18 12.15
N LYS A 289 16.10 -1.13 12.06
CA LYS A 289 16.84 -2.05 12.93
C LYS A 289 18.31 -2.01 12.52
N LYS A 290 19.18 -1.68 13.47
CA LYS A 290 20.63 -1.73 13.30
C LYS A 290 21.11 -3.17 13.21
#